data_AF-A0A8T5U3S8-F1
#
_entry.id   AF-A0A8T5U3S8-F1
#
_cell.length_a   1.000
_cell.length_b   1.000
_cell.length_c   1.000
_cell.angle_alpha   90.00
_cell.angle_beta   90.00
_cell.angle_gamma   90.00
#
_symmetry.space_group_name_H-M   'P 1'
#
loop_
_entity.id
_entity.type
_entity.pdbx_description
1 polymer ?
#
loop_
_entity_poly.entity_id
_entity_poly.type
_entity_poly.pdbx_seq_one_letter_code
_entity_poly.pdbx_strand_id
1 'polypeptide(L)'
;MAKKKAKEISLDDLEEELADAEEEFKEEIEEIDEFSLDEISEEEEVSEVFEEELEELEELEEEKPPEEEIIDERIYIIPLAKARRGPRNKRAKKAIRYLREFMERHFKPESLVISQEVNEKIWSRGIQKPPRKIKIRATKNIDGLVVCYLAE
;
A
#
# COMPACT_ATOMS: atom_id res chain seq x y z
N MET A 1 -39.30 -45.42 -21.55
CA MET A 1 -38.07 -45.06 -22.28
C MET A 1 -38.46 -44.51 -23.64
N ALA A 2 -38.17 -43.24 -23.93
CA ALA A 2 -38.30 -42.67 -25.27
C ALA A 2 -37.19 -41.63 -25.46
N LYS A 3 -36.25 -41.92 -26.36
CA LYS A 3 -35.17 -41.02 -26.79
C LYS A 3 -35.80 -39.84 -27.55
N LYS A 4 -35.56 -38.59 -27.14
CA LYS A 4 -35.83 -37.42 -27.98
C LYS A 4 -34.56 -37.08 -28.78
N LYS A 5 -34.71 -37.09 -30.10
CA LYS A 5 -33.74 -36.59 -31.10
C LYS A 5 -33.45 -35.11 -30.86
N ALA A 6 -32.19 -34.71 -30.97
CA ALA A 6 -31.79 -33.31 -31.10
C ALA A 6 -32.21 -32.79 -32.49
N LYS A 7 -32.62 -31.52 -32.55
CA LYS A 7 -32.95 -30.79 -33.77
C LYS A 7 -31.66 -30.10 -34.21
N GLU A 8 -31.11 -30.48 -35.36
CA GLU A 8 -29.99 -29.78 -36.01
C GLU A 8 -30.48 -28.40 -36.44
N ILE A 9 -29.68 -27.37 -36.17
CA ILE A 9 -29.88 -25.98 -36.60
C ILE A 9 -29.01 -25.84 -37.86
N SER A 10 -29.56 -25.27 -38.93
CA SER A 10 -28.89 -25.13 -40.23
C SER A 10 -27.65 -24.23 -40.12
N LEU A 11 -26.58 -24.59 -40.82
CA LEU A 11 -25.36 -23.78 -40.94
C LEU A 11 -25.64 -22.42 -41.62
N ASP A 12 -26.65 -22.36 -42.49
CA ASP A 12 -27.05 -21.15 -43.20
C ASP A 12 -27.62 -20.06 -42.27
N ASP A 13 -28.36 -20.43 -41.21
CA ASP A 13 -28.90 -19.46 -40.23
C ASP A 13 -27.77 -18.86 -39.36
N LEU A 14 -26.68 -19.59 -39.16
CA LEU A 14 -25.50 -19.14 -38.39
C LEU A 14 -24.59 -18.23 -39.21
N GLU A 15 -24.53 -18.40 -40.53
CA GLU A 15 -23.82 -17.50 -41.45
C GLU A 15 -24.55 -16.16 -41.61
N GLU A 16 -25.88 -16.16 -41.64
CA GLU A 16 -26.69 -14.93 -41.70
C GLU A 16 -26.53 -14.12 -40.39
N GLU A 17 -26.58 -14.78 -39.21
CA GLU A 17 -26.30 -14.11 -37.92
C GLU A 17 -24.86 -13.57 -37.80
N LEU A 18 -23.87 -14.22 -38.44
CA LEU A 18 -22.49 -13.73 -38.45
C LEU A 18 -22.28 -12.55 -39.41
N ALA A 19 -22.98 -12.53 -40.55
CA ALA A 19 -22.91 -11.43 -41.51
C ALA A 19 -23.56 -10.15 -40.97
N ASP A 20 -24.73 -10.27 -40.34
CA ASP A 20 -25.40 -9.14 -39.67
C ASP A 20 -24.51 -8.56 -38.55
N ALA A 21 -23.82 -9.42 -37.79
CA ALA A 21 -22.87 -8.97 -36.77
C ALA A 21 -21.66 -8.25 -37.38
N GLU A 22 -21.09 -8.74 -38.47
CA GLU A 22 -19.96 -8.09 -39.14
C GLU A 22 -20.33 -6.71 -39.72
N GLU A 23 -21.57 -6.53 -40.21
CA GLU A 23 -22.07 -5.22 -40.65
C GLU A 23 -22.25 -4.26 -39.47
N GLU A 24 -22.86 -4.70 -38.36
CA GLU A 24 -23.00 -3.88 -37.15
C GLU A 24 -21.63 -3.45 -36.56
N PHE A 25 -20.66 -4.37 -36.51
CA PHE A 25 -19.29 -4.04 -36.06
C PHE A 25 -18.61 -3.02 -36.98
N LYS A 26 -18.91 -3.04 -38.27
CA LYS A 26 -18.30 -2.12 -39.23
C LYS A 26 -18.90 -0.72 -39.13
N GLU A 27 -20.21 -0.64 -38.90
CA GLU A 27 -20.90 0.63 -38.61
C GLU A 27 -20.41 1.26 -37.29
N GLU A 28 -20.18 0.45 -36.25
CA GLU A 28 -19.58 0.94 -34.99
C GLU A 28 -18.16 1.48 -35.17
N ILE A 29 -17.33 0.86 -36.02
CA ILE A 29 -15.95 1.35 -36.26
C ILE A 29 -15.97 2.67 -37.03
N GLU A 30 -16.88 2.85 -37.99
CA GLU A 30 -17.02 4.10 -38.75
C GLU A 30 -17.53 5.26 -37.86
N GLU A 31 -18.45 4.98 -36.92
CA GLU A 31 -18.87 5.99 -35.92
C GLU A 31 -17.75 6.40 -34.95
N ILE A 32 -16.85 5.47 -34.59
CA ILE A 32 -15.70 5.76 -33.70
C ILE A 32 -14.64 6.61 -34.42
N ASP A 33 -14.35 6.34 -35.70
CA ASP A 33 -13.37 7.11 -36.47
C ASP A 33 -13.83 8.57 -36.69
N GLU A 34 -15.13 8.81 -36.88
CA GLU A 34 -15.68 10.17 -37.06
C GLU A 34 -15.72 10.98 -35.75
N PHE A 35 -15.72 10.32 -34.59
CA PHE A 35 -15.66 10.96 -33.27
C PHE A 35 -14.23 11.39 -32.87
N SER A 36 -13.19 10.82 -33.50
CA SER A 36 -11.78 10.98 -33.06
C SER A 36 -11.06 12.25 -33.53
N LEU A 37 -11.62 13.04 -34.46
CA LEU A 37 -10.91 14.20 -35.03
C LEU A 37 -11.13 15.54 -34.30
N ASP A 38 -12.12 15.61 -33.40
CA ASP A 38 -12.33 16.73 -32.48
C ASP A 38 -11.78 16.43 -31.06
N GLU A 39 -11.54 15.17 -30.69
CA GLU A 39 -10.87 14.79 -29.42
C GLU A 39 -9.34 14.98 -29.48
N ILE A 40 -8.74 15.04 -30.68
CA ILE A 40 -7.28 15.24 -30.85
C ILE A 40 -6.80 16.61 -30.35
N SER A 41 -7.66 17.64 -30.32
CA SER A 41 -7.30 18.94 -29.71
C SER A 41 -7.37 18.91 -28.19
N GLU A 42 -8.21 18.04 -27.62
CA GLU A 42 -8.26 17.80 -26.17
C GLU A 42 -7.10 16.87 -25.73
N GLU A 43 -6.62 15.95 -26.58
CA GLU A 43 -5.48 15.08 -26.26
C GLU A 43 -4.15 15.84 -26.13
N GLU A 44 -3.90 16.85 -26.98
CA GLU A 44 -2.71 17.70 -26.87
C GLU A 44 -2.77 18.54 -25.59
N GLU A 45 -3.92 19.15 -25.26
CA GLU A 45 -4.12 19.88 -24.01
C GLU A 45 -4.01 18.97 -22.77
N VAL A 46 -4.47 17.72 -22.85
CA VAL A 46 -4.35 16.73 -21.76
C VAL A 46 -2.92 16.23 -21.61
N SER A 47 -2.15 16.15 -22.70
CA SER A 47 -0.73 15.75 -22.66
C SER A 47 0.16 16.84 -22.03
N GLU A 48 -0.09 18.10 -22.37
CA GLU A 48 0.63 19.25 -21.79
C GLU A 48 0.32 19.38 -20.30
N VAL A 49 -0.95 19.21 -19.89
CA VAL A 49 -1.34 19.24 -18.47
C VAL A 49 -0.74 18.06 -17.69
N PHE A 50 -0.63 16.88 -18.30
CA PHE A 50 -0.02 15.70 -17.65
C PHE A 50 1.50 15.85 -17.49
N GLU A 51 2.17 16.46 -18.46
CA GLU A 51 3.60 16.81 -18.35
C GLU A 51 3.84 17.88 -17.29
N GLU A 52 3.00 18.93 -17.23
CA GLU A 52 3.05 19.95 -16.17
C GLU A 52 2.80 19.35 -14.78
N GLU A 53 1.83 18.44 -14.63
CA GLU A 53 1.53 17.78 -13.36
C GLU A 53 2.67 16.83 -12.91
N LEU A 54 3.38 16.20 -13.86
CA LEU A 54 4.57 15.39 -13.59
C LEU A 54 5.76 16.25 -13.16
N GLU A 55 6.01 17.38 -13.82
CA GLU A 55 7.07 18.32 -13.45
C GLU A 55 6.83 18.93 -12.06
N GLU A 56 5.58 19.30 -11.74
CA GLU A 56 5.21 19.85 -10.44
C GLU A 56 5.37 18.82 -9.29
N LEU A 57 5.13 17.52 -9.58
CA LEU A 57 5.41 16.43 -8.64
C LEU A 57 6.92 16.16 -8.48
N GLU A 58 7.71 16.32 -9.54
CA GLU A 58 9.16 16.11 -9.53
C GLU A 58 9.87 17.25 -8.75
N GLU A 59 9.40 18.50 -8.89
CA GLU A 59 9.87 19.64 -8.09
C GLU A 59 9.55 19.49 -6.59
N LEU A 60 8.41 18.89 -6.25
CA LEU A 60 8.05 18.56 -4.86
C LEU A 60 8.91 17.42 -4.28
N GLU A 61 9.44 16.53 -5.11
CA GLU A 61 10.42 15.51 -4.69
C GLU A 61 11.83 16.10 -4.47
N GLU A 62 12.19 17.19 -5.16
CA GLU A 62 13.49 17.86 -5.02
C GLU A 62 13.62 18.74 -3.77
N GLU A 63 12.51 19.19 -3.16
CA GLU A 63 12.52 19.70 -1.78
C GLU A 63 12.82 18.55 -0.81
N LYS A 64 14.09 18.14 -0.77
CA LYS A 64 14.62 17.21 0.22
C LYS A 64 14.14 17.69 1.59
N PRO A 65 13.44 16.85 2.37
CA PRO A 65 13.03 17.24 3.70
C PRO A 65 14.27 17.67 4.49
N PRO A 66 14.13 18.65 5.41
CA PRO A 66 15.25 19.18 6.16
C PRO A 66 16.05 18.01 6.75
N GLU A 67 17.38 18.02 6.54
CA GLU A 67 18.26 17.02 7.13
C GLU A 67 18.07 17.06 8.64
N GLU A 68 17.26 16.12 9.17
CA GLU A 68 17.00 16.05 10.60
C GLU A 68 18.32 15.75 11.30
N GLU A 69 18.86 16.73 12.02
CA GLU A 69 20.06 16.53 12.81
C GLU A 69 19.77 15.55 13.95
N ILE A 70 20.29 14.34 13.79
CA ILE A 70 20.20 13.27 14.77
C ILE A 70 21.25 13.51 15.86
N ILE A 71 20.81 13.69 17.10
CA ILE A 71 21.72 13.89 18.26
C ILE A 71 22.27 12.55 18.76
N ASP A 72 21.36 11.61 19.00
CA ASP A 72 21.65 10.39 19.74
C ASP A 72 21.06 9.18 19.01
N GLU A 73 21.93 8.24 18.63
CA GLU A 73 21.55 6.92 18.15
C GLU A 73 22.00 5.82 19.11
N ARG A 74 21.08 4.94 19.49
CA ARG A 74 21.40 3.81 20.37
C ARG A 74 20.63 2.56 19.96
N ILE A 75 21.32 1.42 20.05
CA ILE A 75 20.72 0.10 19.80
C ILE A 75 20.39 -0.55 21.14
N TYR A 76 19.13 -0.91 21.34
CA TYR A 76 18.65 -1.56 22.56
C TYR A 76 18.08 -2.94 22.28
N ILE A 77 18.32 -3.87 23.21
CA ILE A 77 17.62 -5.15 23.26
C ILE A 77 16.51 -5.06 24.30
N ILE A 78 15.26 -4.91 23.86
CA ILE A 78 14.13 -4.65 24.73
C ILE A 78 13.48 -5.98 25.15
N PRO A 79 13.42 -6.27 26.47
CA PRO A 79 12.79 -7.49 26.98
C PRO A 79 11.27 -7.34 27.04
N LEU A 80 10.56 -7.96 26.09
CA LEU A 80 9.09 -8.01 26.03
C LEU A 80 8.50 -9.21 26.81
N ALA A 81 9.32 -9.95 27.55
CA ALA A 81 8.88 -11.10 28.34
C ALA A 81 7.71 -10.77 29.29
N LYS A 82 7.69 -9.56 29.86
CA LYS A 82 6.61 -9.06 30.72
C LYS A 82 5.27 -8.94 29.99
N ALA A 83 5.25 -8.73 28.68
CA ALA A 83 4.03 -8.66 27.88
C ALA A 83 3.23 -9.97 27.91
N ARG A 84 3.91 -11.11 28.13
CA ARG A 84 3.29 -12.43 28.20
C ARG A 84 2.59 -12.71 29.54
N ARG A 85 2.84 -11.89 30.57
CA ARG A 85 2.16 -11.91 31.86
C ARG A 85 0.78 -11.27 31.69
N GLY A 86 -0.18 -12.08 31.25
CA GLY A 86 -1.57 -11.68 31.03
C GLY A 86 -2.32 -12.63 30.07
N PRO A 87 -3.62 -12.35 29.84
CA PRO A 87 -4.46 -13.11 28.92
C PRO A 87 -3.86 -13.15 27.51
N ARG A 88 -3.98 -14.29 26.83
CA ARG A 88 -3.39 -14.50 25.49
C ARG A 88 -3.80 -13.43 24.48
N ASN A 89 -5.06 -13.01 24.52
CA ASN A 89 -5.64 -12.09 23.53
C ASN A 89 -5.20 -10.63 23.70
N LYS A 90 -4.36 -10.30 24.69
CA LYS A 90 -3.91 -8.91 24.92
C LYS A 90 -2.39 -8.74 24.89
N ARG A 91 -1.64 -9.80 24.54
CA ARG A 91 -0.17 -9.82 24.71
C ARG A 91 0.56 -8.90 23.75
N ALA A 92 0.24 -8.90 22.45
CA ALA A 92 0.88 -7.99 21.49
C ALA A 92 0.60 -6.52 21.81
N LYS A 93 -0.67 -6.17 22.09
CA LYS A 93 -1.05 -4.83 22.58
C LYS A 93 -0.25 -4.42 23.84
N LYS A 94 -0.07 -5.34 24.78
CA LYS A 94 0.72 -5.10 25.99
C LYS A 94 2.22 -4.96 25.69
N ALA A 95 2.74 -5.65 24.68
CA ALA A 95 4.13 -5.55 24.23
C ALA A 95 4.45 -4.14 23.70
N ILE A 96 3.56 -3.57 22.88
CA ILE A 96 3.70 -2.19 22.40
C ILE A 96 3.69 -1.20 23.56
N ARG A 97 2.80 -1.39 24.54
CA ARG A 97 2.77 -0.54 25.73
C ARG A 97 4.08 -0.62 26.53
N TYR A 98 4.65 -1.81 26.68
CA TYR A 98 5.94 -1.97 27.35
C TYR A 98 7.11 -1.38 26.54
N LEU A 99 7.03 -1.43 25.21
CA LEU A 99 7.99 -0.76 24.35
C LEU A 99 7.96 0.76 24.59
N ARG A 100 6.78 1.37 24.60
CA ARG A 100 6.60 2.81 24.92
C ARG A 100 7.17 3.15 26.29
N GLU A 101 6.81 2.40 27.32
CA GLU A 101 7.31 2.59 28.69
C GLU A 101 8.84 2.43 28.78
N PHE A 102 9.45 1.54 27.98
CA PHE A 102 10.89 1.41 27.92
C PHE A 102 11.54 2.65 27.32
N MET A 103 11.00 3.18 26.22
CA MET A 103 11.51 4.37 25.55
C MET A 103 11.35 5.62 26.42
N GLU A 104 10.22 5.77 27.09
CA GLU A 104 9.95 6.85 28.06
C GLU A 104 11.00 6.90 29.18
N ARG A 105 11.42 5.74 29.68
CA ARG A 105 12.42 5.66 30.77
C ARG A 105 13.84 6.02 30.30
N HIS A 106 14.23 5.63 29.09
CA HIS A 106 15.62 5.74 28.63
C HIS A 106 15.89 7.04 27.85
N PHE A 107 15.01 7.40 26.92
CA PHE A 107 15.18 8.57 26.06
C PHE A 107 14.45 9.81 26.54
N LYS A 108 13.40 9.64 27.37
CA LYS A 108 12.48 10.71 27.78
C LYS A 108 12.02 11.56 26.58
N PRO A 109 11.34 10.94 25.59
CA PRO A 109 10.87 11.64 24.41
C PRO A 109 9.71 12.58 24.75
N GLU A 110 9.60 13.68 24.01
CA GLU A 110 8.38 14.50 24.00
C GLU A 110 7.31 13.84 23.13
N SER A 111 7.71 13.34 21.96
CA SER A 111 6.89 12.54 21.06
C SER A 111 7.59 11.24 20.66
N LEU A 112 6.85 10.14 20.65
CA LEU A 112 7.37 8.80 20.35
C LEU A 112 6.66 8.20 19.13
N VAL A 113 7.42 8.05 18.05
CA VAL A 113 7.00 7.40 16.82
C VAL A 113 7.60 6.01 16.75
N ILE A 114 6.76 5.00 16.55
CA ILE A 114 7.18 3.61 16.38
C ILE A 114 6.99 3.28 14.91
N SER A 115 8.08 2.91 14.22
CA SER A 115 8.00 2.48 12.82
C SER A 115 7.07 1.28 12.66
N GLN A 116 6.52 1.16 11.46
CA GLN A 116 5.64 0.07 11.10
C GLN A 116 6.35 -1.30 11.21
N GLU A 117 7.63 -1.38 10.81
CA GLU A 117 8.44 -2.60 10.89
C GLU A 117 8.50 -3.19 12.30
N VAL A 118 8.69 -2.33 13.31
CA VAL A 118 8.72 -2.75 14.72
C VAL A 118 7.35 -3.30 15.13
N ASN A 119 6.27 -2.65 14.70
CA ASN A 119 4.92 -3.12 14.96
C ASN A 119 4.69 -4.48 14.30
N GLU A 120 4.96 -4.62 13.01
CA GLU A 120 4.84 -5.88 12.27
C GLU A 120 5.65 -7.00 12.90
N LYS A 121 6.88 -6.73 13.35
CA LYS A 121 7.69 -7.72 14.06
C LYS A 121 7.01 -8.21 15.34
N ILE A 122 6.39 -7.30 16.10
CA ILE A 122 5.65 -7.65 17.32
C ILE A 122 4.41 -8.50 16.99
N TRP A 123 3.72 -8.21 15.88
CA TRP A 123 2.51 -8.89 15.44
C TRP A 123 2.74 -10.10 14.52
N SER A 124 3.99 -10.38 14.12
CA SER A 124 4.38 -11.46 13.17
C SER A 124 3.82 -12.85 13.49
N ARG A 125 3.60 -13.17 14.77
CA ARG A 125 3.05 -14.47 15.23
C ARG A 125 1.62 -14.33 15.79
N GLY A 126 0.93 -13.26 15.42
CA GLY A 126 -0.38 -12.87 15.91
C GLY A 126 -0.38 -12.35 17.35
N ILE A 127 -1.59 -12.02 17.83
CA ILE A 127 -1.79 -11.34 19.13
C ILE A 127 -1.31 -12.15 20.35
N GLN A 128 -1.28 -13.49 20.24
CA GLN A 128 -1.04 -14.40 21.36
C GLN A 128 0.45 -14.66 21.67
N LYS A 129 1.31 -14.51 20.67
CA LYS A 129 2.72 -14.96 20.73
C LYS A 129 3.71 -13.86 20.28
N PRO A 130 3.66 -12.64 20.84
CA PRO A 130 4.68 -11.64 20.53
C PRO A 130 6.09 -12.14 20.89
N PRO A 131 7.14 -11.63 20.22
CA PRO A 131 8.53 -11.98 20.48
C PRO A 131 8.93 -11.66 21.94
N ARG A 132 9.90 -12.41 22.49
CA ARG A 132 10.35 -12.21 23.88
C ARG A 132 11.38 -11.09 24.03
N LYS A 133 12.16 -10.85 22.99
CA LYS A 133 13.16 -9.79 22.88
C LYS A 133 13.03 -9.19 21.49
N ILE A 134 13.21 -7.88 21.39
CA ILE A 134 13.30 -7.18 20.11
C ILE A 134 14.52 -6.27 20.18
N LYS A 135 15.33 -6.28 19.13
CA LYS A 135 16.41 -5.32 18.97
C LYS A 135 15.84 -4.11 18.22
N ILE A 136 16.09 -2.92 18.73
CA ILE A 136 15.54 -1.67 18.18
C ILE A 136 16.68 -0.66 18.11
N ARG A 137 16.78 0.02 16.98
CA ARG A 137 17.58 1.24 16.84
C ARG A 137 16.67 2.41 17.14
N ALA A 138 17.05 3.22 18.12
CA ALA A 138 16.32 4.42 18.49
C ALA A 138 17.17 5.64 18.16
N THR A 139 16.54 6.57 17.46
CA THR A 139 17.13 7.80 16.94
C THR A 139 16.40 8.97 17.59
N LYS A 140 17.13 9.91 18.18
CA LYS A 140 16.58 11.10 18.84
C LYS A 140 16.99 12.36 18.08
N ASN A 141 16.00 13.18 17.75
CA ASN A 141 16.16 14.46 17.07
C ASN A 141 16.26 15.62 18.09
N ILE A 142 16.63 16.81 17.61
CA ILE A 142 16.71 18.05 18.42
C ILE A 142 15.37 18.40 19.05
N ASP A 143 14.27 18.23 18.32
CA ASP A 143 12.90 18.51 18.78
C ASP A 143 12.37 17.51 19.83
N GLY A 144 13.23 16.62 20.34
CA GLY A 144 12.83 15.62 21.34
C GLY A 144 11.95 14.49 20.78
N LEU A 145 11.78 14.43 19.45
CA LEU A 145 11.12 13.34 18.75
C LEU A 145 12.06 12.13 18.73
N VAL A 146 11.51 10.96 19.10
CA VAL A 146 12.24 9.69 19.05
C VAL A 146 11.55 8.74 18.09
N VAL A 147 12.30 8.27 17.10
CA VAL A 147 11.85 7.26 16.13
C VAL A 147 12.49 5.92 16.46
N CYS A 148 11.66 4.88 16.51
CA CYS A 148 12.10 3.51 16.75
C CYS A 148 12.10 2.70 15.46
N TYR A 149 13.26 2.24 15.02
CA TYR A 149 13.45 1.35 13.87
C TYR A 149 13.78 -0.08 14.30
N LEU A 150 13.44 -1.06 13.46
CA LEU A 150 13.86 -2.43 13.70
C LEU A 150 15.36 -2.55 13.44
N ALA A 151 16.08 -3.21 14.36
CA ALA A 151 17.47 -3.60 14.16
C ALA A 151 17.53 -5.13 14.18
N GLU A 152 18.17 -5.77 13.20
CA GLU A 152 18.24 -7.24 13.11
C GLU A 152 19.32 -7.87 14.00
#